data_AF-A0A4R2R6G6-F1
#
_entry.id   AF-A0A4R2R6G6-F1
#
_cell.length_a   1.000
_cell.length_b   1.000
_cell.length_c   1.000
_cell.angle_alpha   90.00
_cell.angle_beta   90.00
_cell.angle_gamma   90.00
#
_symmetry.space_group_name_H-M   'P 1'
#
loop_
_entity.id
_entity.type
_entity.pdbx_description
1 polymer ?
#
loop_
_entity_poly.entity_id
_entity_poly.type
_entity_poly.pdbx_seq_one_letter_code
_entity_poly.pdbx_strand_id
1 'polypeptide(L)'
;MSNLSVNRSENEVGDHAVETTQLSPFVVRTRLVFQAMVMIFAICIMVQVFFAGLALFWNPAQWATHKGFASMLFIVSILILVLSFIARLPLALRMRSAALCGILILIVVSAKLPSGIGYVSALHPVLALMLFFGSVSLMRKTNALQKNNESQRR
;
A
#
# COMPACT_ATOMS: atom_id res chain seq x y z
N MET A 1 7.04 -29.33 -68.73
CA MET A 1 7.36 -30.08 -67.50
C MET A 1 8.45 -29.34 -66.75
N SER A 2 8.15 -28.77 -65.58
CA SER A 2 9.03 -28.70 -64.39
C SER A 2 8.49 -27.64 -63.42
N ASN A 3 7.59 -28.07 -62.54
CA ASN A 3 7.25 -27.34 -61.32
C ASN A 3 8.49 -27.37 -60.41
N LEU A 4 9.10 -26.21 -60.16
CA LEU A 4 10.12 -26.07 -59.12
C LEU A 4 9.46 -25.43 -57.90
N SER A 5 8.90 -26.28 -57.05
CA SER A 5 8.56 -25.94 -55.67
C SER A 5 9.86 -25.74 -54.88
N VAL A 6 10.26 -24.48 -54.71
CA VAL A 6 11.33 -24.13 -53.77
C VAL A 6 10.77 -24.24 -52.36
N ASN A 7 11.06 -25.39 -51.75
CA ASN A 7 10.92 -25.62 -50.32
C ASN A 7 11.98 -24.78 -49.58
N ARG A 8 11.57 -23.65 -48.98
CA ARG A 8 12.41 -22.89 -48.05
C ARG A 8 11.93 -23.16 -46.63
N SER A 9 12.60 -24.11 -46.00
CA SER A 9 12.69 -24.24 -44.54
C SER A 9 13.48 -23.05 -43.99
N GLU A 10 12.80 -22.06 -43.41
CA GLU A 10 13.40 -21.19 -42.40
C GLU A 10 12.52 -21.27 -41.16
N ASN A 11 12.83 -22.30 -40.37
CA ASN A 11 12.49 -22.38 -38.96
C ASN A 11 13.15 -21.20 -38.23
N GLU A 12 12.39 -20.66 -37.28
CA GLU A 12 12.90 -20.13 -36.00
C GLU A 12 13.74 -18.85 -36.07
N VAL A 13 13.12 -17.77 -36.57
CA VAL A 13 13.48 -16.43 -36.09
C VAL A 13 12.67 -16.14 -34.83
N GLY A 14 13.27 -16.50 -33.69
CA GLY A 14 13.14 -15.77 -32.44
C GLY A 14 11.73 -15.64 -31.88
N ASP A 15 11.26 -16.74 -31.29
CA ASP A 15 10.33 -16.75 -30.15
C ASP A 15 10.99 -16.03 -28.95
N HIS A 16 11.25 -14.73 -29.10
CA HIS A 16 11.73 -13.88 -28.03
C HIS A 16 10.55 -13.57 -27.12
N ALA A 17 10.36 -14.49 -26.19
CA ALA A 17 10.00 -14.20 -24.82
C ALA A 17 8.69 -13.43 -24.66
N VAL A 18 7.59 -14.02 -25.14
CA VAL A 18 6.33 -13.90 -24.41
C VAL A 18 6.33 -14.97 -23.32
N GLU A 19 7.34 -14.92 -22.45
CA GLU A 19 7.30 -15.62 -21.18
C GLU A 19 6.26 -14.88 -20.34
N THR A 20 4.98 -15.20 -20.56
CA THR A 20 3.88 -14.81 -19.68
C THR A 20 4.25 -15.34 -18.31
N THR A 21 4.89 -14.49 -17.50
CA THR A 21 5.46 -14.90 -16.22
C THR A 21 4.30 -15.30 -15.33
N GLN A 22 3.99 -16.60 -15.32
CA GLN A 22 2.96 -17.18 -14.49
C GLN A 22 3.35 -16.90 -13.04
N LEU A 23 2.70 -15.90 -12.43
CA LEU A 23 2.97 -15.50 -11.05
C LEU A 23 2.81 -16.72 -10.13
N SER A 24 3.83 -16.99 -9.32
CA SER A 24 3.81 -18.16 -8.44
C SER A 24 2.67 -18.05 -7.40
N PRO A 25 2.12 -19.18 -6.93
CA PRO A 25 1.09 -19.20 -5.88
C PRO A 25 1.51 -18.48 -4.59
N PHE A 26 2.83 -18.37 -4.35
CA PHE A 26 3.39 -17.60 -3.26
C PHE A 26 3.13 -16.11 -3.42
N VAL A 27 3.39 -15.53 -4.60
CA VAL A 27 3.17 -14.10 -4.86
C VAL A 27 1.69 -13.71 -4.70
N VAL A 28 0.77 -14.57 -5.15
CA VAL A 28 -0.67 -14.34 -4.98
C VAL A 28 -1.06 -14.31 -3.50
N ARG A 29 -0.58 -15.27 -2.70
CA ARG A 29 -0.79 -15.29 -1.25
C ARG A 29 -0.22 -14.06 -0.56
N THR A 30 0.99 -13.64 -0.92
CA THR A 30 1.61 -12.42 -0.35
C THR A 30 0.81 -11.16 -0.68
N ARG A 31 0.18 -11.07 -1.85
CA ARG A 31 -0.71 -9.95 -2.20
C ARG A 31 -1.97 -9.91 -1.33
N LEU A 32 -2.55 -11.06 -0.98
CA LEU A 32 -3.67 -11.13 -0.03
C LEU A 32 -3.24 -10.68 1.37
N VAL A 33 -2.09 -11.16 1.85
CA VAL A 33 -1.52 -10.72 3.15
C VAL A 33 -1.26 -9.22 3.16
N PHE A 34 -0.71 -8.67 2.07
CA PHE A 34 -0.53 -7.23 1.91
C PHE A 34 -1.85 -6.47 2.01
N GLN A 35 -2.90 -6.92 1.32
CA GLN A 35 -4.23 -6.28 1.40
C GLN A 35 -4.80 -6.31 2.82
N ALA A 36 -4.73 -7.46 3.49
CA ALA A 36 -5.18 -7.60 4.87
C ALA A 36 -4.41 -6.65 5.80
N MET A 37 -3.09 -6.51 5.62
CA MET A 37 -2.30 -5.55 6.40
C MET A 37 -2.69 -4.09 6.14
N VAL A 38 -2.93 -3.70 4.88
CA VAL A 38 -3.40 -2.34 4.55
C VAL A 38 -4.78 -2.07 5.16
N MET A 39 -5.67 -3.08 5.18
CA MET A 39 -6.98 -2.97 5.82
C MET A 39 -6.87 -2.82 7.35
N ILE A 40 -6.05 -3.65 8.01
CA ILE A 40 -5.76 -3.55 9.44
C ILE A 40 -5.20 -2.17 9.77
N PHE A 41 -4.27 -1.67 8.95
CA PHE A 41 -3.71 -0.34 9.12
C PHE A 41 -4.77 0.77 9.06
N ALA A 42 -5.71 0.70 8.11
CA ALA A 42 -6.83 1.64 8.03
C ALA A 42 -7.72 1.60 9.30
N ILE A 43 -7.99 0.40 9.83
CA ILE A 43 -8.74 0.23 11.09
C ILE A 43 -7.95 0.83 12.26
N CYS A 44 -6.64 0.59 12.34
CA CYS A 44 -5.79 1.18 13.38
C CYS A 44 -5.80 2.72 13.33
N ILE A 45 -5.87 3.33 12.14
CA ILE A 45 -6.00 4.79 12.01
C ILE A 45 -7.34 5.26 12.58
N MET A 46 -8.44 4.55 12.31
CA MET A 46 -9.75 4.88 12.90
C MET A 46 -9.71 4.79 14.43
N VAL A 47 -9.10 3.74 14.98
CA VAL A 47 -8.90 3.58 16.43
C VAL A 47 -8.08 4.73 17.00
N GLN A 48 -7.06 5.21 16.28
CA GLN A 48 -6.29 6.37 16.72
C GLN A 48 -7.11 7.66 16.80
N VAL A 49 -7.92 7.92 15.76
CA VAL A 49 -8.81 9.08 15.72
C VAL A 49 -9.84 8.99 16.85
N PHE A 50 -10.34 7.78 17.13
CA PHE A 50 -11.22 7.54 18.26
C PHE A 50 -10.54 7.85 19.61
N PHE A 51 -9.30 7.41 19.83
CA PHE A 51 -8.57 7.76 21.06
C PHE A 51 -8.31 9.25 21.22
N ALA A 52 -8.03 9.97 20.13
CA ALA A 52 -7.96 11.43 20.15
C ALA A 52 -9.32 12.05 20.52
N GLY A 53 -10.41 11.53 19.98
CA GLY A 53 -11.77 11.92 20.34
C GLY A 53 -12.09 11.68 21.82
N LEU A 54 -11.72 10.52 22.38
CA LEU A 54 -11.88 10.25 23.82
C LEU A 54 -11.09 11.25 24.67
N ALA A 55 -9.87 11.62 24.23
CA ALA A 55 -9.05 12.59 24.94
C ALA A 55 -9.62 14.01 24.91
N LEU A 56 -10.30 14.37 23.82
CA LEU A 56 -10.96 15.67 23.65
C LEU A 56 -12.30 15.76 24.39
N PHE A 57 -13.14 14.73 24.28
CA PHE A 57 -14.55 14.81 24.67
C PHE A 57 -14.89 14.10 25.98
N TRP A 58 -14.05 13.17 26.45
CA TRP A 58 -14.32 12.42 27.68
C TRP A 58 -13.26 12.70 28.76
N ASN A 59 -12.01 12.30 28.52
CA ASN A 59 -10.97 12.35 29.55
C ASN A 59 -9.59 12.65 28.94
N PRO A 60 -8.97 13.81 29.24
CA PRO A 60 -7.65 14.17 28.75
C PRO A 60 -6.53 13.15 29.04
N ALA A 61 -6.66 12.29 30.06
CA ALA A 61 -5.70 11.22 30.31
C ALA A 61 -5.56 10.25 29.11
N GLN A 62 -6.58 10.15 28.24
CA GLN A 62 -6.56 9.30 27.04
C GLN A 62 -5.55 9.75 25.97
N TRP A 63 -4.95 10.94 26.10
CA TRP A 63 -3.79 11.32 25.28
C TRP A 63 -2.62 10.34 25.47
N ALA A 64 -2.48 9.71 26.63
CA ALA A 64 -1.48 8.67 26.86
C ALA A 64 -1.76 7.42 26.00
N THR A 65 -3.01 6.97 25.94
CA THR A 65 -3.46 5.85 25.09
C THR A 65 -3.25 6.16 23.61
N HIS A 66 -3.69 7.35 23.16
CA HIS A 66 -3.48 7.83 21.78
C HIS A 66 -1.99 7.82 21.40
N LYS A 67 -1.12 8.43 22.23
CA LYS A 67 0.33 8.46 21.97
C LYS A 67 0.95 7.06 22.01
N GLY A 68 0.58 6.23 22.98
CA GLY A 68 1.11 4.87 23.14
C GLY A 68 0.78 3.96 21.95
N PHE A 69 -0.44 4.06 21.43
CA PHE A 69 -0.88 3.28 20.27
C PHE A 69 -0.22 3.74 18.96
N ALA A 70 0.36 4.93 18.89
CA ALA A 70 0.91 5.50 17.65
C ALA A 70 2.13 4.72 17.13
N SER A 71 2.94 4.15 18.02
CA SER A 71 4.08 3.31 17.64
C SER A 71 3.67 2.09 16.82
N MET A 72 2.48 1.53 17.08
CA MET A 72 1.98 0.38 16.32
C MET A 72 1.75 0.74 14.84
N LEU A 73 1.25 1.95 14.56
CA LEU A 73 1.06 2.42 13.19
C LEU A 73 2.39 2.52 12.42
N PHE A 74 3.48 2.93 13.08
CA PHE A 74 4.81 2.95 12.45
C PHE A 74 5.25 1.57 12.00
N ILE A 75 5.15 0.59 12.90
CA ILE A 75 5.56 -0.79 12.62
C ILE A 75 4.74 -1.36 11.46
N VAL A 76 3.41 -1.20 11.50
CA VAL A 76 2.51 -1.70 10.46
C VAL A 76 2.76 -1.02 9.11
N SER A 77 3.02 0.30 9.10
CA SER A 77 3.30 1.05 7.86
C SER A 77 4.58 0.57 7.18
N ILE A 78 5.65 0.33 7.96
CA ILE A 78 6.91 -0.22 7.45
C ILE A 78 6.70 -1.64 6.92
N LEU A 79 5.93 -2.47 7.63
CA LEU A 79 5.62 -3.83 7.18
C LEU A 79 4.85 -3.83 5.85
N ILE A 80 3.90 -2.91 5.66
CA ILE A 80 3.20 -2.72 4.37
C ILE A 80 4.20 -2.37 3.27
N LEU A 81 5.11 -1.43 3.52
CA LEU A 81 6.13 -1.05 2.53
C LEU A 81 6.99 -2.25 2.14
N VAL A 82 7.51 -3.01 3.12
CA VAL A 82 8.32 -4.22 2.86
C VAL A 82 7.52 -5.27 2.10
N LEU A 83 6.28 -5.55 2.51
CA LEU A 83 5.39 -6.49 1.83
C LEU A 83 5.11 -6.07 0.38
N SER A 84 5.10 -4.78 0.06
CA SER A 84 4.90 -4.31 -1.33
C SER A 84 6.00 -4.79 -2.29
N PHE A 85 7.23 -4.96 -1.80
CA PHE A 85 8.35 -5.53 -2.55
C PHE A 85 8.22 -7.05 -2.67
N ILE A 86 7.94 -7.73 -1.56
CA ILE A 86 7.80 -9.20 -1.53
C ILE A 86 6.62 -9.67 -2.41
N ALA A 87 5.51 -8.94 -2.39
CA ALA A 87 4.32 -9.17 -3.22
C ALA A 87 4.54 -8.84 -4.71
N ARG A 88 5.74 -8.37 -5.08
CA ARG A 88 6.14 -7.95 -6.43
C ARG A 88 5.09 -7.01 -7.05
N LEU A 89 4.64 -6.02 -6.27
CA LEU A 89 3.68 -5.04 -6.75
C LEU A 89 4.35 -4.11 -7.78
N PRO A 90 3.59 -3.54 -8.73
CA PRO A 90 4.09 -2.52 -9.66
C PRO A 90 4.61 -1.29 -8.89
N LEU A 91 5.59 -0.59 -9.48
CA LEU A 91 6.27 0.56 -8.86
C LEU A 91 5.27 1.59 -8.32
N ALA A 92 4.20 1.88 -9.05
CA ALA A 92 3.16 2.83 -8.61
C ALA A 92 2.50 2.45 -7.26
N LEU A 93 2.34 1.16 -6.95
CA LEU A 93 1.79 0.73 -5.65
C LEU A 93 2.86 0.73 -4.54
N ARG A 94 4.12 0.47 -4.88
CA ARG A 94 5.24 0.61 -3.93
C ARG A 94 5.42 2.07 -3.52
N MET A 95 5.38 2.99 -4.47
CA MET A 95 5.44 4.43 -4.20
C MET A 95 4.28 4.91 -3.34
N ARG A 96 3.07 4.37 -3.54
CA ARG A 96 1.94 4.65 -2.64
C ARG A 96 2.17 4.12 -1.22
N SER A 97 2.77 2.93 -1.09
CA SER A 97 3.13 2.38 0.22
C SER A 97 4.17 3.27 0.92
N ALA A 98 5.18 3.74 0.18
CA ALA A 98 6.17 4.69 0.69
C ALA A 98 5.55 6.05 1.07
N ALA A 99 4.57 6.52 0.29
CA ALA A 99 3.83 7.74 0.61
C ALA A 99 3.05 7.62 1.92
N LEU A 100 2.48 6.44 2.26
CA LEU A 100 1.85 6.22 3.56
C LEU A 100 2.87 6.39 4.69
N CYS A 101 4.08 5.84 4.55
CA CYS A 101 5.16 6.04 5.53
C CYS A 101 5.55 7.52 5.65
N GLY A 102 5.68 8.22 4.52
CA GLY A 102 5.96 9.66 4.49
C GLY A 102 4.90 10.50 5.21
N ILE A 103 3.62 10.23 4.95
CA ILE A 103 2.52 10.91 5.65
C ILE A 103 2.57 10.64 7.15
N LEU A 104 2.86 9.40 7.57
CA LEU A 104 3.00 9.06 8.98
C LEU A 104 4.13 9.84 9.68
N ILE A 105 5.26 10.05 8.99
CA ILE A 105 6.33 10.91 9.48
C ILE A 105 5.85 12.36 9.64
N LEU A 106 5.12 12.89 8.65
CA LEU A 106 4.55 14.25 8.71
C LEU A 106 3.53 14.39 9.86
N ILE A 107 2.74 13.37 10.15
CA ILE A 107 1.82 13.31 11.30
C ILE A 107 2.58 13.45 12.62
N VAL A 108 3.71 12.76 12.78
CA VAL A 108 4.53 12.86 13.99
C VAL A 108 5.23 14.20 14.12
N VAL A 109 5.76 14.72 13.01
CA VAL A 109 6.38 16.04 13.00
C VAL A 109 5.35 17.11 13.38
N SER A 110 4.20 17.14 12.71
CA SER A 110 3.12 18.10 12.99
C SER A 110 2.63 18.03 14.45
N ALA A 111 2.51 16.84 15.03
CA ALA A 111 2.09 16.67 16.43
C ALA A 111 3.09 17.21 17.46
N LYS A 112 4.37 17.41 17.09
CA LYS A 112 5.45 17.84 18.00
C LYS A 112 5.87 19.29 17.78
N LEU A 113 5.24 20.02 16.86
CA LEU A 113 5.63 21.39 16.58
C LEU A 113 5.30 22.33 17.77
N PRO A 114 6.13 23.37 18.00
CA PRO A 114 5.89 24.36 19.06
C PRO A 114 4.58 25.14 18.87
N SER A 115 4.02 25.63 19.98
CA SER A 115 2.77 26.41 20.00
C SER A 115 2.81 27.68 19.14
N GLY A 116 3.99 28.28 18.94
CA GLY A 116 4.17 29.46 18.09
C GLY A 116 3.82 29.27 16.60
N ILE A 117 3.72 28.02 16.13
CA ILE A 117 3.30 27.66 14.77
C ILE A 117 2.13 26.68 14.78
N GLY A 118 1.22 26.80 15.76
CA GLY A 118 0.13 25.86 16.02
C GLY A 118 -0.83 25.60 14.85
N TYR A 119 -0.91 26.52 13.87
CA TYR A 119 -1.67 26.30 12.63
C TYR A 119 -1.07 25.16 11.77
N VAL A 120 0.24 24.92 11.83
CA VAL A 120 0.90 23.77 11.17
C VAL A 120 0.62 22.49 11.95
N SER A 121 0.57 22.55 13.27
CA SER A 121 0.17 21.40 14.11
C SER A 121 -1.27 20.97 13.84
N ALA A 122 -2.14 21.93 13.50
CA ALA A 122 -3.52 21.67 13.10
C ALA A 122 -3.65 20.87 11.77
N LEU A 123 -2.57 20.67 11.02
CA LEU A 123 -2.56 19.74 9.88
C LEU A 123 -2.60 18.27 10.30
N HIS A 124 -2.28 17.95 11.56
CA HIS A 124 -2.21 16.56 12.02
C HIS A 124 -3.49 15.75 11.72
N PRO A 125 -4.72 16.22 12.03
CA PRO A 125 -5.94 15.50 11.67
C PRO A 125 -6.17 15.40 10.15
N VAL A 126 -5.77 16.43 9.38
CA VAL A 126 -5.88 16.42 7.91
C VAL A 126 -4.97 15.34 7.32
N LEU A 127 -3.73 15.24 7.81
CA LEU A 127 -2.78 14.21 7.41
C LEU A 127 -3.26 12.81 7.81
N ALA A 128 -3.91 12.65 8.98
CA ALA A 128 -4.51 11.38 9.39
C ALA A 128 -5.62 10.94 8.43
N LEU A 129 -6.48 11.87 7.95
CA LEU A 129 -7.48 11.58 6.92
C LEU A 129 -6.82 11.20 5.59
N MET A 130 -5.79 11.93 5.16
CA MET A 130 -5.03 11.58 3.95
C MET A 130 -4.42 10.17 4.04
N LEU A 131 -3.88 9.81 5.20
CA LEU A 131 -3.34 8.48 5.47
C LEU A 131 -4.42 7.39 5.38
N PHE A 132 -5.60 7.64 5.97
CA PHE A 132 -6.75 6.72 5.92
C PHE A 132 -7.23 6.51 4.48
N PHE A 133 -7.55 7.59 3.76
CA PHE A 133 -8.01 7.49 2.37
C PHE A 133 -6.93 6.92 1.44
N GLY A 134 -5.66 7.24 1.68
CA GLY A 134 -4.52 6.64 1.00
C GLY A 134 -4.48 5.13 1.17
N SER A 135 -4.72 4.64 2.40
CA SER A 135 -4.76 3.20 2.72
C SER A 135 -5.92 2.51 2.01
N VAL A 136 -7.13 3.07 2.06
CA VAL A 136 -8.31 2.53 1.34
C VAL A 136 -8.06 2.51 -0.18
N SER A 137 -7.48 3.57 -0.73
CA SER A 137 -7.13 3.66 -2.16
C SER A 137 -6.10 2.60 -2.56
N LEU A 138 -5.06 2.40 -1.75
CA LEU A 138 -4.02 1.39 -1.97
C LEU A 138 -4.61 -0.04 -1.97
N MET A 139 -5.49 -0.34 -1.01
CA MET A 139 -6.20 -1.62 -0.94
C MET A 139 -7.05 -1.86 -2.19
N ARG A 140 -7.88 -0.88 -2.59
CA ARG A 140 -8.76 -0.99 -3.77
C ARG A 140 -7.97 -1.23 -5.06
N LYS A 141 -6.86 -0.51 -5.25
CA LYS A 141 -6.01 -0.65 -6.44
C LYS A 141 -5.26 -1.99 -6.47
N THR A 142 -4.86 -2.50 -5.31
CA THR A 142 -4.24 -3.83 -5.22
C THR A 142 -5.26 -4.93 -5.54
N ASN A 143 -6.52 -4.76 -5.12
CA ASN A 143 -7.60 -5.69 -5.43
C ASN A 143 -7.95 -5.70 -6.92
N ALA A 144 -8.06 -4.52 -7.54
CA ALA A 144 -8.25 -4.39 -8.99
C ALA A 144 -7.10 -5.05 -9.78
N LEU A 145 -5.85 -4.88 -9.34
CA LEU A 145 -4.69 -5.54 -9.96
C LEU A 145 -4.81 -7.07 -9.91
N GLN A 146 -5.25 -7.64 -8.78
CA GLN A 146 -5.41 -9.08 -8.64
C GLN A 146 -6.54 -9.63 -9.53
N LYS A 147 -7.69 -8.95 -9.59
CA LYS A 147 -8.81 -9.33 -10.45
C LYS A 147 -8.43 -9.33 -11.93
N ASN A 148 -7.71 -8.31 -12.40
CA ASN A 148 -7.26 -8.23 -13.78
C ASN A 148 -6.29 -9.37 -14.14
N ASN A 149 -5.42 -9.76 -13.21
CA ASN A 149 -4.51 -10.89 -13.41
C ASN A 149 -5.24 -12.25 -13.43
N GLU A 150 -6.32 -12.39 -12.67
CA GLU A 150 -7.16 -13.60 -12.67
C GLU A 150 -7.98 -13.72 -13.96
N SER A 151 -8.54 -12.60 -14.47
CA SER A 151 -9.29 -12.62 -15.74
C SER A 151 -8.42 -12.94 -16.94
N GLN A 152 -7.13 -12.55 -16.92
CA GLN A 152 -6.18 -12.91 -17.98
C GLN A 152 -5.68 -14.37 -17.92
N ARG A 153 -5.98 -15.10 -16.83
CA ARG A 153 -5.61 -16.52 -16.66
C ARG A 153 -6.70 -17.51 -17.07
N ARG A 154 -7.94 -17.05 -17.26
CA ARG A 154 -9.09 -17.85 -17.67
C ARG A 154 -9.29 -17.71 -19.17
#